data_AF-A0A6A6HXR7-F1
#
_entry.id   AF-A0A6A6HXR7-F1
#
_cell.length_a   1.000
_cell.length_b   1.000
_cell.length_c   1.000
_cell.angle_alpha   90.00
_cell.angle_beta   90.00
_cell.angle_gamma   90.00
#
_symmetry.space_group_name_H-M   'P 1'
#
loop_
_entity.id
_entity.type
_entity.pdbx_description
1 polymer ?
#
loop_
_entity_poly.entity_id
_entity_poly.type
_entity_poly.pdbx_seq_one_letter_code
_entity_poly.pdbx_strand_id
1 'polypeptide(L)'
;MKLSPALAAIFLAIPSLVAAAPTATPAGAVELSTPVTANIVAFPREATCNAPIPTDPDDLEKYNEEMRKMSEATVKAHTGERMCKPADFISSKNKQVKERVKKACVEGYEMCVSNRKKANNACKSAGGTVDQGHKDALQFCKDKKKEWSNKKV
;
A
#
# COMPACT_ATOMS: atom_id res chain seq x y z
N MET A 1 -28.78 -3.31 -61.89
CA MET A 1 -28.98 -4.77 -62.09
C MET A 1 -27.91 -5.50 -61.30
N LYS A 2 -28.35 -6.43 -60.45
CA LYS A 2 -27.50 -7.35 -59.68
C LYS A 2 -26.80 -8.30 -60.65
N LEU A 3 -25.49 -8.49 -60.52
CA LEU A 3 -24.82 -9.74 -60.87
C LEU A 3 -23.56 -9.89 -60.01
N SER A 4 -23.68 -10.66 -58.93
CA SER A 4 -22.57 -11.49 -58.45
C SER A 4 -22.60 -12.79 -59.26
N PRO A 5 -21.42 -13.37 -59.54
CA PRO A 5 -21.21 -14.72 -59.03
C PRO A 5 -19.75 -15.04 -58.62
N ALA A 6 -19.66 -16.06 -57.77
CA ALA A 6 -18.64 -17.12 -57.72
C ALA A 6 -17.19 -16.74 -57.32
N LEU A 7 -16.69 -17.23 -56.17
CA LEU A 7 -15.93 -18.49 -56.00
C LEU A 7 -14.58 -18.46 -56.74
N ALA A 8 -13.43 -18.88 -56.23
CA ALA A 8 -12.95 -19.45 -54.97
C ALA A 8 -11.43 -19.68 -55.15
N ALA A 9 -10.76 -20.19 -54.11
CA ALA A 9 -9.36 -20.68 -54.05
C ALA A 9 -8.28 -19.59 -53.91
N ILE A 10 -7.79 -19.25 -52.70
CA ILE A 10 -6.98 -19.98 -51.69
C ILE A 10 -5.55 -20.31 -52.17
N PHE A 11 -4.59 -20.00 -51.28
CA PHE A 11 -3.14 -20.26 -51.23
C PHE A 11 -2.30 -19.13 -51.86
N LEU A 12 -1.44 -18.41 -51.14
CA LEU A 12 -0.41 -18.87 -50.21
C LEU A 12 -0.11 -17.83 -49.11
N ALA A 13 0.41 -18.35 -48.01
CA ALA A 13 0.65 -17.67 -46.75
C ALA A 13 1.93 -16.80 -46.72
N ILE A 14 2.00 -16.04 -45.61
CA ILE A 14 3.14 -15.43 -44.90
C ILE A 14 3.73 -14.11 -45.47
N PRO A 15 4.28 -13.21 -44.61
CA PRO A 15 3.53 -12.15 -43.94
C PRO A 15 4.10 -10.76 -44.31
N SER A 16 3.27 -9.86 -44.80
CA SER A 16 3.66 -8.45 -44.94
C SER A 16 3.26 -7.70 -43.67
N LEU A 17 4.27 -7.21 -42.95
CA LEU A 17 4.18 -6.31 -41.81
C LEU A 17 3.23 -5.15 -42.11
N VAL A 18 2.06 -5.14 -41.47
CA VAL A 18 1.17 -3.97 -41.44
C VAL A 18 1.37 -3.27 -40.11
N ALA A 19 1.85 -2.04 -40.18
CA ALA A 19 1.78 -1.09 -39.08
C ALA A 19 0.30 -0.84 -38.75
N ALA A 20 -0.17 -1.47 -37.67
CA ALA A 20 -1.44 -1.12 -37.06
C ALA A 20 -1.19 0.01 -36.04
N ALA A 21 -1.72 1.19 -36.35
CA ALA A 21 -1.92 2.23 -35.36
C ALA A 21 -2.80 1.66 -34.22
N PRO A 22 -2.43 1.84 -32.94
CA PRO A 22 -3.30 1.43 -31.84
C PRO A 22 -4.51 2.36 -31.81
N THR A 23 -5.65 1.80 -32.17
CA THR A 23 -6.97 2.38 -31.90
C THR A 23 -7.16 2.46 -30.38
N ALA A 24 -7.46 3.66 -29.90
CA ALA A 24 -7.81 3.90 -28.51
C ALA A 24 -9.25 3.40 -28.24
N THR A 25 -9.42 2.47 -27.30
CA THR A 25 -10.62 2.32 -26.45
C THR A 25 -10.30 1.42 -25.25
N PRO A 26 -11.04 1.51 -24.13
CA PRO A 26 -10.48 1.80 -22.82
C PRO A 26 -10.34 0.52 -21.98
N ALA A 27 -9.11 0.17 -21.60
CA ALA A 27 -8.87 -0.66 -20.43
C ALA A 27 -8.98 0.29 -19.22
N GLY A 28 -9.95 0.18 -18.31
CA GLY A 28 -10.38 -1.08 -17.71
C GLY A 28 -9.24 -1.59 -16.85
N ALA A 29 -9.34 -1.36 -15.53
CA ALA A 29 -8.37 -1.72 -14.51
C ALA A 29 -7.03 -0.96 -14.55
N VAL A 30 -6.95 0.09 -13.73
CA VAL A 30 -5.68 0.39 -13.05
C VAL A 30 -5.44 -0.79 -12.11
N GLU A 31 -4.79 -1.84 -12.62
CA GLU A 31 -4.18 -2.83 -11.75
C GLU A 31 -3.16 -2.08 -10.91
N LEU A 32 -3.49 -1.94 -9.63
CA LEU A 32 -2.56 -1.49 -8.62
C LEU A 32 -1.51 -2.61 -8.48
N SER A 33 -0.49 -2.57 -9.33
CA SER A 33 0.64 -3.48 -9.29
C SER A 33 1.21 -3.50 -7.89
N THR A 34 1.02 -4.62 -7.21
CA THR A 34 1.68 -4.95 -5.93
C THR A 34 3.19 -4.75 -6.07
N PRO A 35 3.86 -4.33 -4.99
CA PRO A 35 4.75 -5.32 -4.41
C PRO A 35 4.85 -5.29 -2.88
N VAL A 36 5.51 -6.35 -2.38
CA VAL A 36 6.09 -6.57 -1.04
C VAL A 36 5.28 -7.47 -0.12
N THR A 37 5.24 -8.76 -0.48
CA THR A 37 5.22 -9.82 0.52
C THR A 37 6.60 -9.94 1.17
N ALA A 38 6.84 -9.18 2.23
CA ALA A 38 7.75 -9.60 3.29
C ALA A 38 6.88 -10.11 4.44
N ASN A 39 6.72 -11.42 4.46
CA ASN A 39 5.94 -12.16 5.43
C ASN A 39 6.62 -12.13 6.80
N ILE A 40 6.05 -11.41 7.78
CA ILE A 40 6.04 -11.80 9.19
C ILE A 40 4.67 -11.41 9.74
N VAL A 41 3.83 -12.42 9.95
CA VAL A 41 2.52 -12.38 10.60
C VAL A 41 2.46 -11.33 11.72
N ALA A 42 1.69 -10.25 11.52
CA ALA A 42 1.49 -9.21 12.54
C ALA A 42 0.09 -8.60 12.55
N PHE A 43 -0.90 -9.17 11.85
CA PHE A 43 -2.25 -8.62 11.84
C PHE A 43 -3.30 -9.75 11.88
N PRO A 44 -4.10 -9.88 12.95
CA PRO A 44 -5.24 -10.79 12.97
C PRO A 44 -6.42 -10.28 12.12
N ARG A 45 -6.39 -9.04 11.61
CA ARG A 45 -7.22 -8.51 10.52
C ARG A 45 -6.45 -7.43 9.76
N GLU A 46 -6.39 -7.51 8.43
CA GLU A 46 -5.86 -6.41 7.62
C GLU A 46 -6.79 -5.19 7.73
N ALA A 47 -6.22 -4.02 8.00
CA ALA A 47 -6.96 -2.78 8.11
C ALA A 47 -7.60 -2.44 6.74
N THR A 48 -8.93 -2.36 6.67
CA THR A 48 -9.64 -2.12 5.41
C THR A 48 -10.49 -0.87 5.50
N CYS A 49 -10.23 0.11 4.64
CA CYS A 49 -10.88 1.43 4.73
C CYS A 49 -12.37 1.40 4.40
N ASN A 50 -12.80 0.49 3.50
CA ASN A 50 -14.19 0.33 3.08
C ASN A 50 -14.88 1.65 2.68
N ALA A 51 -14.13 2.57 2.08
CA ALA A 51 -14.66 3.83 1.58
C ALA A 51 -15.48 3.59 0.30
N PRO A 52 -16.72 4.13 0.20
CA PRO A 52 -17.50 4.01 -1.02
C PRO A 52 -16.85 4.85 -2.14
N ILE A 53 -16.73 4.27 -3.33
CA ILE A 53 -16.14 4.97 -4.48
C ILE A 53 -17.20 5.94 -5.05
N PRO A 54 -16.92 7.26 -5.10
CA PRO A 54 -17.85 8.24 -5.68
C PRO A 54 -18.00 8.08 -7.19
N THR A 55 -19.17 8.46 -7.72
CA THR A 55 -19.43 8.52 -9.17
C THR A 55 -19.27 9.92 -9.74
N ASP A 56 -19.36 10.95 -8.89
CA ASP A 56 -19.12 12.34 -9.29
C ASP A 56 -17.61 12.58 -9.52
N PRO A 57 -17.20 13.24 -10.61
CA PRO A 57 -15.78 13.44 -10.91
C PRO A 57 -14.99 14.23 -9.85
N ASP A 58 -15.57 15.28 -9.28
CA ASP A 58 -14.88 16.14 -8.31
C ASP A 58 -14.70 15.39 -6.98
N ASP A 59 -15.69 14.59 -6.59
CA ASP A 59 -15.59 13.75 -5.41
C ASP A 59 -14.70 12.53 -5.63
N LEU A 60 -14.62 12.01 -6.86
CA LEU A 60 -13.68 10.94 -7.23
C LEU A 60 -12.22 11.42 -7.16
N GLU A 61 -11.92 12.65 -7.58
CA GLU A 61 -10.58 13.24 -7.43
C GLU A 61 -10.17 13.32 -5.96
N LYS A 62 -11.05 13.86 -5.10
CA LYS A 62 -10.82 13.94 -3.64
C LYS A 62 -10.64 12.55 -3.04
N TYR A 63 -11.49 11.59 -3.40
CA TYR A 63 -11.38 10.20 -2.95
C TYR A 63 -10.02 9.61 -3.29
N ASN A 64 -9.56 9.73 -4.53
CA ASN A 64 -8.27 9.21 -4.97
C ASN A 64 -7.09 9.85 -4.22
N GLU A 65 -7.16 11.16 -4.00
CA GLU A 65 -6.14 11.89 -3.25
C GLU A 65 -6.08 11.43 -1.77
N GLU A 66 -7.22 11.23 -1.12
CA GLU A 66 -7.26 10.71 0.25
C GLU A 66 -6.76 9.25 0.33
N MET A 67 -7.13 8.40 -0.63
CA MET A 67 -6.60 7.04 -0.71
C MET A 67 -5.08 7.01 -0.93
N ARG A 68 -4.53 7.92 -1.74
CA ARG A 68 -3.08 8.11 -1.90
C ARG A 68 -2.43 8.52 -0.59
N LYS A 69 -2.96 9.54 0.11
CA LYS A 69 -2.47 9.97 1.43
C LYS A 69 -2.47 8.82 2.45
N MET A 70 -3.52 8.00 2.43
CA MET A 70 -3.63 6.83 3.29
C MET A 70 -2.52 5.81 3.01
N SER A 71 -2.29 5.49 1.73
CA SER A 71 -1.24 4.58 1.28
C SER A 71 0.15 5.10 1.68
N GLU A 72 0.47 6.35 1.38
CA GLU A 72 1.75 6.96 1.73
C GLU A 72 2.00 7.01 3.23
N ALA A 73 0.97 7.33 4.02
CA ALA A 73 1.06 7.28 5.47
C ALA A 73 1.31 5.85 5.96
N THR A 74 0.65 4.86 5.37
CA THR A 74 0.88 3.44 5.70
C THR A 74 2.31 3.01 5.40
N VAL A 75 2.86 3.39 4.24
CA VAL A 75 4.26 3.15 3.88
C VAL A 75 5.21 3.78 4.90
N LYS A 76 4.97 5.04 5.29
CA LYS A 76 5.78 5.75 6.30
C LYS A 76 5.68 5.08 7.68
N ALA A 77 4.52 4.55 8.06
CA ALA A 77 4.36 3.80 9.29
C ALA A 77 5.26 2.55 9.30
N HIS A 78 5.25 1.77 8.22
CA HIS A 78 6.11 0.60 8.06
C HIS A 78 7.60 0.95 7.97
N THR A 79 7.95 2.09 7.38
CA THR A 79 9.33 2.59 7.42
C THR A 79 9.78 2.84 8.87
N GLY A 80 8.93 3.47 9.69
CA GLY A 80 9.18 3.64 11.12
C GLY A 80 9.37 2.30 11.86
N GLU A 81 8.50 1.32 11.60
CA GLU A 81 8.62 -0.04 12.19
C GLU A 81 9.99 -0.68 11.85
N ARG A 82 10.43 -0.56 10.59
CA ARG A 82 11.69 -1.15 10.10
C ARG A 82 12.96 -0.48 10.63
N MET A 83 12.86 0.72 11.20
CA MET A 83 13.98 1.38 11.88
C MET A 83 14.41 0.61 13.12
N CYS A 84 13.47 -0.08 13.77
CA CYS A 84 13.79 -0.87 14.95
C CYS A 84 14.52 -2.16 14.57
N LYS A 85 15.74 -2.35 15.08
CA LYS A 85 16.58 -3.53 14.86
C LYS A 85 16.73 -4.34 16.16
N PRO A 86 15.71 -5.13 16.57
CA PRO A 86 15.74 -5.87 17.83
C PRO A 86 16.93 -6.84 17.95
N ALA A 87 17.37 -7.43 16.84
CA ALA A 87 18.49 -8.36 16.81
C ALA A 87 19.78 -7.71 17.33
N ASP A 88 20.08 -6.49 16.90
CA ASP A 88 21.28 -5.74 17.30
C ASP A 88 21.27 -5.39 18.80
N PHE A 89 20.07 -5.19 19.36
CA PHE A 89 19.90 -4.97 20.79
C PHE A 89 20.20 -6.23 21.61
N ILE A 90 19.73 -7.39 21.14
CA ILE A 90 19.84 -8.67 21.83
C ILE A 90 21.27 -9.21 21.76
N SER A 91 21.91 -9.10 20.59
CA SER A 91 23.25 -9.68 20.34
C SER A 91 24.39 -8.84 20.92
N SER A 92 24.19 -7.54 21.10
CA SER A 92 25.25 -6.63 21.56
C SER A 92 25.47 -6.71 23.08
N LYS A 93 26.74 -6.76 23.50
CA LYS A 93 27.16 -6.51 24.89
C LYS A 93 27.48 -5.04 25.16
N ASN A 94 27.53 -4.20 24.13
CA ASN A 94 27.90 -2.80 24.25
C ASN A 94 26.68 -1.94 24.62
N LYS A 95 26.76 -1.27 25.78
CA LYS A 95 25.71 -0.40 26.31
C LYS A 95 25.33 0.73 25.33
N GLN A 96 26.31 1.39 24.70
CA GLN A 96 26.05 2.49 23.76
C GLN A 96 25.32 2.00 22.49
N VAL A 97 25.62 0.79 22.03
CA VAL A 97 24.89 0.18 20.90
C VAL A 97 23.44 -0.09 21.30
N LYS A 98 23.21 -0.67 22.48
CA LYS A 98 21.86 -0.88 23.00
C LYS A 98 21.07 0.43 23.17
N GLU A 99 21.70 1.49 23.67
CA GLU A 99 21.07 2.82 23.81
C GLU A 99 20.68 3.39 22.45
N ARG A 100 21.57 3.29 21.46
CA ARG A 100 21.29 3.73 20.08
C ARG A 100 20.13 2.96 19.46
N VAL A 101 20.12 1.63 19.58
CA VAL A 101 19.03 0.80 19.05
C VAL A 101 17.72 1.08 19.77
N LYS A 102 17.73 1.22 21.10
CA LYS A 102 16.55 1.62 21.88
C LYS A 102 15.98 2.94 21.38
N LYS A 103 16.83 3.96 21.21
CA LYS A 103 16.42 5.29 20.68
C LYS A 103 15.80 5.17 19.29
N ALA A 104 16.46 4.46 18.37
CA ALA A 104 15.95 4.25 17.02
C ALA A 104 14.60 3.51 17.00
N CYS A 105 14.41 2.52 17.88
CA CYS A 105 13.13 1.83 18.02
C CYS A 105 12.02 2.74 18.55
N VAL A 106 12.30 3.56 19.58
CA VAL A 106 11.30 4.50 20.13
C VAL A 106 10.88 5.54 19.08
N GLU A 107 11.85 6.13 18.37
CA GLU A 107 11.60 7.09 17.29
C GLU A 107 10.85 6.45 16.12
N GLY A 108 11.24 5.24 15.72
CA GLY A 108 10.58 4.47 14.67
C GLY A 108 9.11 4.16 15.00
N TYR A 109 8.82 3.71 16.21
CA TYR A 109 7.45 3.44 16.63
C TYR A 109 6.64 4.72 16.89
N GLU A 110 7.27 5.84 17.24
CA GLU A 110 6.61 7.15 17.23
C GLU A 110 6.17 7.56 15.82
N MET A 111 7.03 7.37 14.84
CA MET A 111 6.70 7.57 13.43
C MET A 111 5.56 6.64 12.97
N CYS A 112 5.58 5.37 13.40
CA CYS A 112 4.50 4.40 13.20
C CYS A 112 3.17 4.94 13.72
N VAL A 113 3.10 5.34 15.00
CA VAL A 113 1.88 5.89 15.62
C VAL A 113 1.37 7.12 14.86
N SER A 114 2.26 8.07 14.54
CA SER A 114 1.89 9.31 13.86
C SER A 114 1.28 9.03 12.48
N ASN A 115 1.91 8.16 11.69
CA ASN A 115 1.44 7.88 10.34
C ASN A 115 0.23 6.94 10.30
N ARG A 116 0.07 6.01 11.25
CA ARG A 116 -1.20 5.25 11.38
C ARG A 116 -2.38 6.17 11.67
N LYS A 117 -2.20 7.20 12.51
CA LYS A 117 -3.25 8.22 12.71
C LYS A 117 -3.57 8.97 11.41
N LYS A 118 -2.56 9.34 10.62
CA LYS A 118 -2.75 9.99 9.32
C LYS A 118 -3.48 9.10 8.33
N ALA A 119 -3.12 7.82 8.24
CA ALA A 119 -3.80 6.85 7.40
C ALA A 119 -5.27 6.70 7.81
N ASN A 120 -5.55 6.54 9.10
CA ASN A 120 -6.91 6.43 9.63
C ASN A 120 -7.74 7.70 9.34
N ASN A 121 -7.12 8.88 9.43
CA ASN A 121 -7.78 10.14 9.11
C ASN A 121 -8.08 10.27 7.62
N ALA A 122 -7.13 9.94 6.75
CA ALA A 122 -7.34 9.94 5.31
C ALA A 122 -8.43 8.95 4.89
N CYS A 123 -8.49 7.77 5.53
CA CYS A 123 -9.60 6.84 5.33
C CYS A 123 -10.97 7.45 5.65
N LYS A 124 -11.08 8.17 6.78
CA LYS A 124 -12.33 8.89 7.14
C LYS A 124 -12.65 9.98 6.13
N SER A 125 -11.66 10.74 5.69
CA SER A 125 -11.83 11.81 4.69
C SER A 125 -12.29 11.26 3.35
N ALA A 126 -11.89 10.04 2.99
CA ALA A 126 -12.38 9.31 1.81
C ALA A 126 -13.82 8.78 1.98
N GLY A 127 -14.47 8.97 3.13
CA GLY A 127 -15.79 8.42 3.43
C GLY A 127 -15.79 6.99 3.99
N GLY A 128 -14.60 6.46 4.31
CA GLY A 128 -14.44 5.13 4.90
C GLY A 128 -14.60 5.09 6.42
N THR A 129 -14.49 3.88 6.96
CA THR A 129 -14.59 3.63 8.40
C THR A 129 -13.27 3.08 8.96
N VAL A 130 -12.86 3.62 10.11
CA VAL A 130 -11.75 3.07 10.89
C VAL A 130 -12.21 1.81 11.62
N ASP A 131 -12.08 0.69 10.92
CA ASP A 131 -12.41 -0.65 11.41
C ASP A 131 -11.49 -1.12 12.55
N GLN A 132 -11.70 -2.36 13.01
CA GLN A 132 -10.87 -2.93 14.06
C GLN A 132 -9.41 -3.13 13.62
N GLY A 133 -9.15 -3.47 12.35
CA GLY A 133 -7.79 -3.62 11.83
C GLY A 133 -6.98 -2.32 11.92
N HIS A 134 -7.60 -1.17 11.61
CA HIS A 134 -6.95 0.13 11.78
C HIS A 134 -6.64 0.47 13.23
N LYS A 135 -7.56 0.12 14.14
CA LYS A 135 -7.38 0.34 15.59
C LYS A 135 -6.25 -0.55 16.11
N ASP A 136 -6.24 -1.82 15.73
CA ASP A 136 -5.22 -2.79 16.10
C ASP A 136 -3.84 -2.37 15.57
N ALA A 137 -3.75 -1.91 14.32
CA ALA A 137 -2.50 -1.41 13.75
C ALA A 137 -1.95 -0.19 14.49
N LEU A 138 -2.80 0.76 14.85
CA LEU A 138 -2.40 1.91 15.66
C LEU A 138 -1.99 1.48 17.07
N GLN A 139 -2.73 0.55 17.67
CA GLN A 139 -2.46 0.06 19.01
C GLN A 139 -1.15 -0.71 19.07
N PHE A 140 -0.86 -1.56 18.08
CA PHE A 140 0.42 -2.22 17.91
C PHE A 140 1.59 -1.24 17.93
N CYS A 141 1.53 -0.15 17.13
CA CYS A 141 2.58 0.87 17.14
C CYS A 141 2.76 1.49 18.54
N LYS A 142 1.66 1.78 19.25
CA LYS A 142 1.69 2.37 20.60
C LYS A 142 2.31 1.41 21.62
N ASP A 143 1.90 0.15 21.58
CA ASP A 143 2.38 -0.88 22.50
C ASP A 143 3.87 -1.13 22.30
N LYS A 144 4.31 -1.21 21.04
CA LYS A 144 5.75 -1.33 20.74
C LYS A 144 6.54 -0.10 21.13
N LYS A 145 6.02 1.12 20.91
CA LYS A 145 6.67 2.35 21.43
C LYS A 145 6.85 2.26 22.94
N LYS A 146 5.81 1.85 23.68
CA LYS A 146 5.84 1.72 25.14
C LYS A 146 6.82 0.63 25.59
N GLU A 147 6.78 -0.54 24.97
CA GLU A 147 7.69 -1.66 25.22
C GLU A 147 9.16 -1.20 25.12
N TRP A 148 9.51 -0.55 24.00
CA TRP A 148 10.87 -0.07 23.77
C TRP A 148 11.27 1.08 24.69
N SER A 149 10.36 1.99 25.00
CA SER A 149 10.63 3.10 25.94
C SER A 149 11.00 2.57 27.33
N ASN A 150 10.32 1.51 27.77
CA ASN A 150 10.52 0.89 29.09
C ASN A 150 11.70 -0.09 29.13
N LYS A 151 12.29 -0.42 27.98
CA LYS A 151 13.36 -1.44 27.90
C LYS A 151 14.63 -0.95 28.58
N LYS A 152 15.21 -1.77 29.45
CA LYS A 152 16.48 -1.46 30.14
C LYS A 152 17.67 -1.75 29.23
N VAL A 153 18.70 -0.91 29.32
CA VAL A 153 19.96 -1.02 28.56
C VAL A 153 21.09 -1.40 29.49
#